data_AF-R6UK08-F1
#
_entry.id   AF-R6UK08-F1
#
_cell.length_a   1.000
_cell.length_b   1.000
_cell.length_c   1.000
_cell.angle_alpha   90.00
_cell.angle_beta   90.00
_cell.angle_gamma   90.00
#
_symmetry.space_group_name_H-M   'P 1'
#
loop_
_entity.id
_entity.type
_entity.pdbx_description
1 polymer ?
#
loop_
_entity_poly.entity_id
_entity_poly.type
_entity_poly.pdbx_seq_one_letter_code
_entity_poly.pdbx_strand_id
1 'polypeptide(L)'
;MEEECARQELIEHNLRLVVYIARRFENTGVGIEDLISIGTIGLIKAVGTYRSDKNIKLATYASRCIENEILMYLRKNAARKGEVSFDEPLNTDWDGNELLLSDVLGTEADVVMRPIEEDVDRSLLTAAVNTLSPREKQIITLRFGLGGGREQTQKEVADQLGISQSYISRLEKRIISRLKKEILRLS
;
A
#
# COMPACT_ATOMS: atom_id res chain seq x y z
N MET A 1 47.29 -7.94 8.57
CA MET A 1 47.39 -9.19 7.78
C MET A 1 47.17 -10.42 8.65
N GLU A 2 47.90 -10.62 9.75
CA GLU A 2 47.72 -11.81 10.60
C GLU A 2 46.33 -11.92 11.27
N GLU A 3 45.76 -10.81 11.76
CA GLU A 3 44.44 -10.80 12.41
C GLU A 3 43.31 -11.14 11.43
N GLU A 4 43.42 -10.71 10.18
CA GLU A 4 42.46 -11.00 9.11
C GLU A 4 42.48 -12.49 8.74
N CYS A 5 43.67 -13.08 8.63
CA CYS A 5 43.83 -14.51 8.38
C CYS A 5 43.27 -15.36 9.52
N ALA A 6 43.58 -15.00 10.77
CA ALA A 6 43.04 -15.71 11.95
C ALA A 6 41.52 -15.61 12.03
N ARG A 7 40.94 -14.45 11.68
CA ARG A 7 39.49 -14.26 11.60
C ARG A 7 38.86 -15.17 10.55
N GLN A 8 39.46 -15.23 9.35
CA GLN A 8 38.97 -16.06 8.25
C GLN A 8 39.00 -17.54 8.61
N GLU A 9 40.11 -18.02 9.17
CA GLU A 9 40.26 -19.40 9.63
C GLU A 9 39.20 -19.77 10.69
N LEU A 10 38.93 -18.85 11.63
CA LEU A 10 37.91 -19.04 12.65
C LEU A 10 36.49 -19.16 12.06
N ILE A 11 36.19 -18.40 11.01
CA ILE A 11 34.89 -18.47 10.31
C ILE A 11 34.76 -19.81 9.59
N GLU A 12 35.76 -20.18 8.78
CA GLU A 12 35.75 -21.41 7.97
C GLU A 12 35.61 -22.67 8.83
N HIS A 13 36.33 -22.73 9.96
CA HIS A 13 36.25 -23.85 10.90
C HIS A 13 34.86 -24.02 11.53
N ASN A 14 34.07 -22.94 11.63
CA ASN A 14 32.76 -22.94 12.29
C ASN A 14 31.57 -22.96 11.31
N LEU A 15 31.78 -23.08 10.00
CA LEU A 15 30.70 -23.14 9.01
C LEU A 15 29.71 -24.29 9.26
N ARG A 16 30.18 -25.42 9.79
CA ARG A 16 29.30 -26.56 10.14
C ARG A 16 28.25 -26.20 11.19
N LEU A 17 28.57 -25.27 12.10
CA LEU A 17 27.63 -24.78 13.09
C LEU A 17 26.51 -23.96 12.42
N VAL A 18 26.85 -23.16 11.41
CA VAL A 18 25.86 -22.40 10.63
C VAL A 18 24.88 -23.34 9.95
N VAL A 19 25.40 -24.37 9.26
CA VAL A 19 24.55 -25.39 8.60
C VAL A 19 23.63 -26.07 9.62
N TYR A 20 24.16 -26.49 10.77
CA TYR A 20 23.37 -27.13 11.82
C TYR A 20 22.22 -26.22 12.33
N ILE A 21 22.49 -24.94 12.56
CA ILE A 21 21.48 -24.00 13.04
C ILE A 21 20.47 -23.67 11.94
N ALA A 22 20.91 -23.45 10.69
CA ALA A 22 20.04 -23.14 9.56
C ALA A 22 19.00 -24.25 9.32
N ARG A 23 19.36 -25.52 9.51
CA ARG A 23 18.42 -26.66 9.40
C ARG A 23 17.21 -26.56 10.32
N ARG A 24 17.33 -25.89 11.48
CA ARG A 24 16.19 -25.66 12.40
C ARG A 24 15.11 -24.73 11.80
N PHE A 25 15.42 -24.04 10.71
CA PHE A 25 14.56 -23.06 10.03
C PHE A 25 14.08 -23.51 8.64
N GLU A 26 14.29 -24.77 8.22
CA GLU A 26 13.90 -25.28 6.90
C GLU A 26 12.38 -25.12 6.63
N ASN A 27 11.55 -25.27 7.66
CA ASN A 27 10.09 -25.17 7.53
C ASN A 27 9.56 -23.73 7.35
N THR A 28 10.42 -22.74 7.16
CA THR A 28 10.01 -21.33 7.04
C THR A 28 9.59 -20.92 5.62
N GLY A 29 9.84 -21.79 4.62
CA GLY A 29 9.59 -21.55 3.20
C GLY A 29 10.75 -20.85 2.48
N VAL A 30 11.88 -20.67 3.15
CA VAL A 30 13.11 -20.08 2.59
C VAL A 30 14.07 -21.22 2.22
N GLY A 31 14.76 -21.11 1.08
CA GLY A 31 15.76 -22.09 0.67
C GLY A 31 16.87 -22.26 1.71
N ILE A 32 17.31 -23.51 1.94
CA ILE A 32 18.34 -23.81 2.94
C ILE A 32 19.67 -23.10 2.64
N GLU A 33 20.03 -22.92 1.37
CA GLU A 33 21.24 -22.21 0.94
C GLU A 33 21.22 -20.72 1.33
N ASP A 34 20.05 -20.08 1.23
CA ASP A 34 19.85 -18.70 1.68
C ASP A 34 19.98 -18.61 3.19
N LEU A 35 19.34 -19.53 3.93
CA LEU A 35 19.43 -19.60 5.39
C LEU A 35 20.88 -19.79 5.86
N ILE A 36 21.67 -20.62 5.16
CA ILE A 36 23.10 -20.79 5.42
C ILE A 36 23.87 -19.50 5.13
N SER A 37 23.59 -18.82 4.02
CA SER A 37 24.24 -17.57 3.66
C SER A 37 23.96 -16.46 4.68
N ILE A 38 22.70 -16.31 5.10
CA ILE A 38 22.28 -15.38 6.15
C ILE A 38 22.92 -15.75 7.49
N GLY A 39 22.91 -17.03 7.84
CA GLY A 39 23.54 -17.52 9.05
C GLY A 39 25.06 -17.26 9.07
N THR A 40 25.72 -17.34 7.91
CA THR A 40 27.15 -17.03 7.77
C THR A 40 27.43 -15.55 8.06
N ILE A 41 26.55 -14.64 7.66
CA ILE A 41 26.62 -13.22 8.06
C ILE A 41 26.57 -13.08 9.59
N GLY A 42 25.66 -13.82 10.24
CA GLY A 42 25.55 -13.87 11.69
C GLY A 42 26.83 -14.38 12.37
N LEU A 43 27.48 -15.40 11.80
CA LEU A 43 28.76 -15.91 12.27
C LEU A 43 29.89 -14.88 12.11
N ILE A 44 29.99 -14.24 10.93
CA ILE A 44 31.00 -13.19 10.66
C ILE A 44 30.88 -12.05 11.68
N LYS A 45 29.64 -11.60 11.97
CA LYS A 45 29.38 -10.60 13.01
C LYS A 45 29.80 -11.09 14.39
N ALA A 46 29.45 -12.33 14.74
CA ALA A 46 29.79 -12.93 16.03
C ALA A 46 31.31 -12.99 16.25
N VAL A 47 32.07 -13.41 15.24
CA VAL A 47 33.54 -13.45 15.31
C VAL A 47 34.12 -12.05 15.48
N GLY A 48 33.55 -11.04 14.82
CA GLY A 48 34.01 -9.66 14.94
C GLY A 48 33.71 -8.99 16.28
N THR A 49 32.71 -9.46 17.03
CA THR A 49 32.31 -8.88 18.32
C THR A 49 32.56 -9.79 19.51
N TYR A 50 33.12 -10.98 19.29
CA TYR A 50 33.40 -11.95 20.34
C TYR A 50 34.48 -11.42 21.28
N ARG A 51 34.27 -11.61 22.58
CA ARG A 51 35.28 -11.30 23.58
C ARG A 51 35.55 -12.53 24.44
N SER A 52 36.81 -12.94 24.51
CA SER A 52 37.28 -14.11 25.27
C SER A 52 37.23 -13.90 26.78
N ASP A 53 37.26 -12.65 27.24
CA ASP A 53 37.21 -12.27 28.67
C ASP A 53 35.88 -12.62 29.36
N LYS A 54 34.81 -12.84 28.59
CA LYS A 54 33.49 -13.20 29.12
C LYS A 54 33.33 -14.66 29.52
N ASN A 55 34.37 -15.48 29.41
CA ASN A 55 34.39 -16.90 29.80
C ASN A 55 33.22 -17.74 29.22
N ILE A 56 32.82 -17.45 27.98
CA ILE A 56 31.82 -18.21 27.24
C ILE A 56 32.48 -18.78 25.98
N LYS A 57 32.09 -19.99 25.57
CA LYS A 57 32.60 -20.58 24.34
C LYS A 57 32.11 -19.79 23.12
N LEU A 58 32.99 -19.58 22.13
CA LEU A 58 32.64 -18.94 20.85
C LEU A 58 31.39 -19.56 20.23
N ALA A 59 31.30 -20.90 20.16
CA ALA A 59 30.15 -21.60 19.60
C ALA A 59 28.83 -21.21 20.27
N THR A 60 28.82 -21.03 21.60
CA THR A 60 27.62 -20.62 22.35
C THR A 60 27.19 -19.20 21.97
N TYR A 61 28.14 -18.28 21.86
CA TYR A 61 27.87 -16.90 21.44
C TYR A 61 27.45 -16.82 19.98
N ALA A 62 28.23 -17.43 19.08
CA ALA A 62 27.98 -17.47 17.65
C ALA A 62 26.62 -18.09 17.33
N SER A 63 26.20 -19.14 18.06
CA SER A 63 24.88 -19.75 17.86
C SER A 63 23.75 -18.74 18.02
N ARG A 64 23.84 -17.85 19.02
CA ARG A 64 22.83 -16.80 19.26
C ARG A 64 22.84 -15.75 18.16
N CYS A 65 24.02 -15.37 17.66
CA CYS A 65 24.16 -14.39 16.59
C CYS A 65 23.63 -14.94 15.25
N ILE A 66 23.95 -16.19 14.91
CA ILE A 66 23.46 -16.89 13.71
C ILE A 66 21.93 -16.97 13.75
N GLU A 67 21.37 -17.45 14.87
CA GLU A 67 19.91 -17.57 15.06
C GLU A 67 19.22 -16.20 14.93
N ASN A 68 19.80 -15.16 15.53
CA ASN A 68 19.25 -13.81 15.46
C ASN A 68 19.24 -13.25 14.03
N GLU A 69 20.32 -13.45 13.26
CA GLU A 69 20.40 -12.95 11.88
C GLU A 69 19.33 -13.60 10.99
N ILE A 70 19.14 -14.92 11.11
CA ILE A 70 18.09 -15.66 10.41
C ILE A 70 16.70 -15.13 10.83
N LEU A 71 16.45 -14.97 12.13
CA LEU A 71 15.18 -14.43 12.63
C LEU A 71 14.93 -12.98 12.20
N MET A 72 15.97 -12.16 12.05
CA MET A 72 15.84 -10.80 11.51
C MET A 72 15.42 -10.82 10.04
N TYR A 73 16.02 -11.69 9.23
CA TYR A 73 15.61 -11.88 7.83
C TYR A 73 14.15 -12.33 7.71
N LEU A 74 13.76 -13.36 8.47
CA LEU A 74 12.40 -13.89 8.44
C LEU A 74 11.36 -12.83 8.83
N ARG A 75 11.64 -12.01 9.86
CA ARG A 75 10.75 -10.90 10.25
C ARG A 75 10.63 -9.83 9.17
N LYS A 76 11.74 -9.51 8.48
CA LYS A 76 11.74 -8.53 7.39
C LYS A 76 10.95 -9.01 6.17
N ASN A 77 11.02 -10.30 5.85
CA ASN A 77 10.33 -10.88 4.70
C ASN A 77 8.92 -11.43 5.00
N ALA A 78 8.50 -11.46 6.27
CA ALA A 78 7.13 -11.85 6.62
C ALA A 78 6.07 -10.98 5.94
N ALA A 79 6.36 -9.68 5.72
CA ALA A 79 5.47 -8.76 5.01
C ALA A 79 5.29 -9.10 3.52
N ARG A 80 6.25 -9.81 2.91
CA ARG A 80 6.24 -10.19 1.49
C ARG A 80 5.56 -11.54 1.23
N LYS A 81 5.19 -12.30 2.27
CA LYS A 81 4.53 -13.61 2.12
C LYS A 81 3.15 -13.55 1.44
N GLY A 82 2.57 -12.36 1.28
CA GLY A 82 1.33 -12.15 0.54
C GLY A 82 1.52 -11.74 -0.92
N GLU A 83 2.76 -11.60 -1.39
CA GLU A 83 3.05 -11.28 -2.79
C GLU A 83 2.95 -12.58 -3.61
N VAL A 84 2.10 -12.56 -4.65
CA VAL A 84 1.94 -13.64 -5.63
C VAL A 84 2.41 -13.14 -6.99
N SER A 85 3.02 -14.01 -7.79
CA SER A 85 3.43 -13.62 -9.15
C SER A 85 2.21 -13.58 -10.07
N PHE A 86 2.16 -12.60 -10.96
CA PHE A 86 1.12 -12.57 -12.01
C PHE A 86 1.28 -13.75 -12.99
N ASP A 87 2.51 -14.23 -13.15
CA ASP A 87 2.86 -15.37 -14.02
C ASP A 87 2.70 -16.73 -13.31
N GLU A 88 2.19 -16.75 -12.08
CA GLU A 88 1.94 -18.01 -11.37
C GLU A 88 0.64 -18.65 -11.89
N PRO A 89 0.67 -19.94 -12.30
CA PRO A 89 -0.52 -20.62 -12.79
C PRO A 89 -1.51 -20.85 -11.64
N LEU A 90 -2.73 -20.34 -11.79
CA LEU A 90 -3.85 -20.58 -10.88
C LEU A 90 -4.44 -21.98 -11.06
N ASN A 91 -4.49 -22.45 -12.31
CA ASN A 91 -5.02 -23.76 -12.66
C ASN A 91 -4.39 -24.24 -13.98
N THR A 92 -4.33 -25.55 -14.17
CA THR A 92 -3.88 -26.18 -15.43
C THR A 92 -5.01 -27.07 -15.92
N ASP A 93 -5.44 -26.87 -17.16
CA ASP A 93 -6.46 -27.73 -17.77
C ASP A 93 -5.88 -29.12 -18.12
N TRP A 94 -6.75 -30.03 -18.59
CA TRP A 94 -6.35 -31.39 -18.95
C TRP A 94 -5.44 -31.44 -20.20
N ASP A 95 -5.41 -30.39 -21.00
CA ASP A 95 -4.57 -30.25 -22.20
C ASP A 95 -3.21 -29.59 -21.87
N GLY A 96 -2.98 -29.21 -20.62
CA GLY A 96 -1.74 -28.60 -20.15
C GLY A 96 -1.66 -27.08 -20.34
N ASN A 97 -2.77 -26.40 -20.69
CA ASN A 97 -2.80 -24.95 -20.74
C ASN A 97 -2.93 -24.39 -19.32
N GLU A 98 -2.06 -23.45 -19.01
CA GLU A 98 -2.02 -22.77 -17.72
C GLU A 98 -2.91 -21.52 -17.76
N LEU A 99 -3.80 -21.39 -16.78
CA LEU A 99 -4.53 -20.16 -16.49
C LEU A 99 -3.71 -19.34 -15.51
N LEU A 100 -3.16 -18.22 -15.93
CA LEU A 100 -2.34 -17.37 -15.07
C LEU A 100 -3.21 -16.40 -14.26
N LEU A 101 -2.66 -15.90 -13.15
CA LEU A 101 -3.33 -14.84 -12.39
C LEU A 101 -3.54 -13.58 -13.25
N SER A 102 -2.59 -13.24 -14.13
CA SER A 102 -2.71 -12.13 -15.09
C SER A 102 -3.95 -12.24 -15.99
N ASP A 103 -4.37 -13.44 -16.34
CA ASP A 103 -5.46 -13.67 -17.30
C ASP A 103 -6.84 -13.42 -16.67
N VAL A 104 -6.92 -13.55 -15.35
CA VAL A 104 -8.16 -13.34 -14.57
C VAL A 104 -8.29 -11.88 -14.11
N LEU A 105 -7.17 -11.17 -14.00
CA LEU A 105 -7.17 -9.78 -13.54
C LEU A 105 -7.66 -8.82 -14.63
N GLY A 106 -8.97 -8.58 -14.62
CA GLY A 106 -9.61 -7.54 -15.43
C GLY A 106 -9.44 -6.13 -14.85
N THR A 107 -9.73 -5.12 -15.66
CA THR A 107 -9.94 -3.75 -15.19
C THR A 107 -11.28 -3.62 -14.45
N GLU A 108 -11.41 -2.64 -13.56
CA GLU A 108 -12.70 -2.35 -12.91
C GLU A 108 -13.85 -2.28 -13.93
N ALA A 109 -14.97 -2.94 -13.64
CA ALA A 109 -16.08 -3.10 -14.59
C ALA A 109 -16.61 -1.78 -15.16
N ASP A 110 -16.50 -0.69 -14.38
CA ASP A 110 -17.08 0.60 -14.75
C ASP A 110 -16.11 1.55 -15.47
N VAL A 111 -14.93 1.11 -15.95
CA VAL A 111 -14.00 2.01 -16.67
C VAL A 111 -14.64 2.61 -17.92
N VAL A 112 -15.50 1.86 -18.62
CA VAL A 112 -16.20 2.33 -19.83
C VAL A 112 -17.52 3.01 -19.53
N MET A 113 -18.24 2.55 -18.50
CA MET A 113 -19.56 3.10 -18.14
C MET A 113 -19.45 4.44 -17.41
N ARG A 114 -18.43 4.62 -16.55
CA ARG A 114 -18.22 5.85 -15.74
C ARG A 114 -18.26 7.15 -16.55
N PRO A 115 -17.50 7.30 -17.66
CA PRO A 115 -17.54 8.55 -18.43
C PRO A 115 -18.93 8.86 -19.02
N ILE A 116 -19.68 7.82 -19.41
CA ILE A 116 -21.03 7.98 -19.98
C ILE A 116 -22.01 8.39 -18.88
N GLU A 117 -21.94 7.77 -17.71
CA GLU A 117 -22.74 8.13 -16.54
C GLU A 117 -22.43 9.56 -16.07
N GLU A 118 -21.16 9.96 -16.03
CA GLU A 118 -20.74 11.31 -15.68
C GLU A 118 -21.31 12.37 -16.63
N ASP A 119 -21.35 12.10 -17.94
CA ASP A 119 -21.92 13.02 -18.92
C ASP A 119 -23.44 13.18 -18.76
N VAL A 120 -24.14 12.09 -18.41
CA VAL A 120 -25.58 12.11 -18.08
C VAL A 120 -25.82 12.90 -16.79
N ASP A 121 -25.05 12.64 -15.73
CA ASP A 121 -25.16 13.34 -14.45
C ASP A 121 -24.89 14.85 -14.59
N ARG A 122 -23.86 15.23 -15.37
CA ARG A 122 -23.56 16.64 -15.68
C ARG A 122 -24.71 17.30 -16.42
N SER A 123 -25.34 16.59 -17.35
CA SER A 123 -26.49 17.09 -18.11
C SER A 123 -27.71 17.31 -17.22
N LEU A 124 -28.03 16.34 -16.35
CA LEU A 124 -29.12 16.44 -15.37
C LEU A 124 -28.90 17.56 -14.36
N LEU A 125 -27.68 17.67 -13.82
CA LEU A 125 -27.31 18.75 -12.90
C LEU A 125 -27.44 20.12 -13.57
N THR A 126 -26.96 20.26 -14.81
CA THR A 126 -27.04 21.52 -15.57
C THR A 126 -28.49 21.91 -15.82
N ALA A 127 -29.34 20.96 -16.21
CA ALA A 127 -30.77 21.18 -16.39
C ALA A 127 -31.45 21.62 -15.08
N ALA A 128 -31.17 20.93 -13.97
CA ALA A 128 -31.72 21.28 -12.65
C ALA A 128 -31.28 22.68 -12.19
N VAL A 129 -30.00 23.03 -12.37
CA VAL A 129 -29.45 24.36 -12.03
C VAL A 129 -30.10 25.47 -12.85
N ASN A 130 -30.50 25.20 -14.10
CA ASN A 130 -31.19 26.17 -14.94
C ASN A 130 -32.63 26.48 -14.47
N THR A 131 -33.22 25.67 -13.60
CA THR A 131 -34.54 25.96 -12.99
C THR A 131 -34.45 26.92 -11.79
N LEU A 132 -33.25 27.17 -11.28
CA LEU A 132 -33.02 28.05 -10.15
C LEU A 132 -33.20 29.52 -10.55
N SER A 133 -33.57 30.35 -9.58
CA SER A 133 -33.57 31.79 -9.80
C SER A 133 -32.14 32.31 -10.04
N PRO A 134 -31.95 33.46 -10.71
CA PRO A 134 -30.61 34.00 -11.01
C PRO A 134 -29.72 34.12 -9.76
N ARG A 135 -30.32 34.50 -8.62
CA ARG A 135 -29.60 34.65 -7.35
C ARG A 135 -29.22 33.31 -6.72
N GLU A 136 -30.09 32.31 -6.79
CA GLU A 136 -29.79 30.96 -6.31
C GLU A 136 -28.73 30.28 -7.17
N LYS A 137 -28.82 30.44 -8.49
CA LYS A 137 -27.83 29.95 -9.46
C LYS A 137 -26.46 30.57 -9.17
N GLN A 138 -26.38 31.89 -9.00
CA GLN A 138 -25.13 32.58 -8.65
C GLN A 138 -24.51 32.04 -7.36
N ILE A 139 -25.31 31.82 -6.31
CA ILE A 139 -24.82 31.28 -5.03
C ILE A 139 -24.23 29.88 -5.19
N ILE A 140 -24.94 28.96 -5.86
CA ILE A 140 -24.45 27.60 -6.07
C ILE A 140 -23.24 27.56 -7.00
N THR A 141 -23.23 28.38 -8.07
CA THR A 141 -22.08 28.49 -8.97
C THR A 141 -20.82 28.92 -8.23
N LEU A 142 -20.91 29.92 -7.35
CA LEU A 142 -19.79 30.38 -6.54
C LEU A 142 -19.37 29.37 -5.47
N ARG A 143 -20.35 28.73 -4.80
CA ARG A 143 -20.06 27.76 -3.72
C ARG A 143 -19.38 26.48 -4.21
N PHE A 144 -19.75 26.02 -5.39
CA PHE A 144 -19.31 24.73 -5.95
C PHE A 144 -18.44 24.88 -7.21
N GLY A 145 -18.05 26.10 -7.59
CA GLY A 145 -17.17 26.33 -8.73
C GLY A 145 -17.76 25.90 -10.08
N LEU A 146 -19.09 25.87 -10.22
CA LEU A 146 -19.73 25.38 -11.45
C LEU A 146 -19.30 26.21 -12.67
N GLY A 147 -19.07 25.56 -13.81
CA GLY A 147 -18.62 26.25 -15.03
C GLY A 147 -17.14 26.62 -15.05
N GLY A 148 -16.30 25.93 -14.26
CA GLY A 148 -14.85 26.11 -14.24
C GLY A 148 -14.36 27.22 -13.31
N GLY A 149 -15.23 27.71 -12.42
CA GLY A 149 -14.87 28.65 -11.37
C GLY A 149 -14.18 27.96 -10.19
N ARG A 150 -13.54 28.75 -9.32
CA ARG A 150 -13.02 28.25 -8.05
C ARG A 150 -14.14 28.15 -7.02
N GLU A 151 -14.17 27.06 -6.26
CA GLU A 151 -15.04 26.92 -5.10
C GLU A 151 -14.74 27.99 -4.04
N GLN A 152 -15.77 28.67 -3.56
CA GLN A 152 -15.69 29.68 -2.50
C GLN A 152 -16.43 29.21 -1.27
N THR A 153 -15.93 29.49 -0.06
CA THR A 153 -16.56 29.18 1.22
C THR A 153 -17.88 29.96 1.43
N GLN A 154 -18.76 29.49 2.34
CA GLN A 154 -20.00 30.21 2.67
C GLN A 154 -19.75 31.65 3.15
N LYS A 155 -18.62 31.86 3.82
CA LYS A 155 -18.19 33.18 4.29
C LYS A 155 -17.78 34.06 3.11
N GLU A 156 -16.95 33.56 2.21
CA GLU A 156 -16.52 34.30 1.01
C GLU A 156 -17.70 34.69 0.12
N VAL A 157 -18.66 33.78 -0.09
CA VAL A 157 -19.88 34.07 -0.86
C VAL A 157 -20.77 35.09 -0.13
N ALA A 158 -20.87 35.01 1.20
CA ALA A 158 -21.59 35.98 2.01
C ALA A 158 -20.97 37.39 1.91
N ASP A 159 -19.65 37.48 2.04
CA ASP A 159 -18.90 38.73 1.94
C ASP A 159 -19.06 39.35 0.54
N GLN A 160 -19.01 38.53 -0.52
CA GLN A 160 -19.20 38.97 -1.90
C GLN A 160 -20.63 39.44 -2.21
N LEU A 161 -21.65 38.80 -1.61
CA LEU A 161 -23.06 39.12 -1.86
C LEU A 161 -23.67 40.09 -0.83
N GLY A 162 -22.88 40.58 0.12
CA GLY A 162 -23.31 41.55 1.14
C GLY A 162 -24.39 41.02 2.08
N ILE A 163 -24.39 39.72 2.38
CA ILE A 163 -25.39 39.04 3.22
C ILE A 163 -24.72 38.17 4.28
N SER A 164 -25.45 37.77 5.33
CA SER A 164 -24.84 36.96 6.39
C SER A 164 -24.51 35.54 5.94
N GLN A 165 -23.40 34.99 6.45
CA GLN A 165 -23.01 33.60 6.23
C GLN A 165 -24.10 32.61 6.66
N SER A 166 -24.80 32.90 7.77
CA SER A 166 -25.93 32.08 8.23
C SER A 166 -27.08 32.06 7.20
N TYR A 167 -27.34 33.17 6.53
CA TYR A 167 -28.35 33.26 5.49
C TYR A 167 -27.94 32.47 4.23
N ILE A 168 -26.67 32.55 3.81
CA ILE A 168 -26.11 31.68 2.76
C ILE A 168 -26.27 30.20 3.10
N SER A 169 -25.93 29.79 4.32
CA SER A 169 -26.03 28.40 4.76
C SER A 169 -27.47 27.86 4.66
N ARG A 170 -28.47 28.66 5.07
CA ARG A 170 -29.89 28.30 4.95
C ARG A 170 -30.33 28.19 3.50
N LEU A 171 -29.90 29.12 2.66
CA LEU A 171 -30.26 29.17 1.24
C LEU A 171 -29.61 28.01 0.47
N GLU A 172 -28.34 27.70 0.73
CA GLU A 172 -27.63 26.54 0.18
C GLU A 172 -28.38 25.24 0.46
N LYS A 173 -28.77 24.98 1.71
CA LYS A 173 -29.56 23.79 2.07
C LYS A 173 -30.88 23.69 1.31
N ARG A 174 -31.58 24.82 1.16
CA ARG A 174 -32.85 24.88 0.41
C ARG A 174 -32.63 24.60 -1.07
N ILE A 175 -31.62 25.20 -1.67
CA ILE A 175 -31.28 25.01 -3.08
C ILE A 175 -30.88 23.56 -3.35
N ILE A 176 -30.02 22.96 -2.51
CA ILE A 176 -29.63 21.54 -2.64
C ILE A 176 -30.85 20.62 -2.56
N SER A 177 -31.77 20.86 -1.61
CA SER A 177 -32.99 20.07 -1.50
C SER A 177 -33.87 20.18 -2.75
N ARG A 178 -33.94 21.38 -3.35
CA ARG A 178 -34.66 21.62 -4.61
C ARG A 178 -33.98 20.92 -5.79
N LEU A 179 -32.67 21.08 -5.94
CA LEU A 179 -31.89 20.43 -7.00
C LEU A 179 -32.04 18.91 -6.95
N LYS A 180 -31.98 18.31 -5.75
CA LYS A 180 -32.21 16.87 -5.58
C LYS A 180 -33.58 16.42 -6.09
N LYS A 181 -34.64 17.19 -5.82
CA LYS A 181 -35.99 16.89 -6.30
C LYS A 181 -36.12 17.04 -7.81
N GLU A 182 -35.49 18.06 -8.39
CA GLU A 182 -35.51 18.26 -9.85
C GLU A 182 -34.71 17.18 -10.58
N ILE A 183 -33.54 16.79 -10.07
CA ILE A 183 -32.74 15.70 -10.66
C ILE A 183 -33.53 14.38 -10.62
N LEU A 184 -34.18 14.06 -9.49
CA LEU A 184 -35.04 12.87 -9.38
C LEU A 184 -36.28 12.89 -10.28
N ARG A 185 -36.68 14.07 -10.77
CA ARG A 185 -37.78 14.21 -11.73
C ARG A 185 -37.32 14.09 -13.18
N LEU A 186 -36.06 14.44 -13.44
CA LEU A 186 -35.44 14.42 -14.77
C LEU A 186 -34.77 13.08 -15.09
N SER A 187 -34.40 12.32 -14.06
CA SER A 187 -34.00 10.90 -14.13
C SER A 187 -35.19 9.98 -14.33
#